data_AF-A0A3D2EXA8-F1
#
_entry.id   AF-A0A3D2EXA8-F1
#
_cell.length_a   1.000
_cell.length_b   1.000
_cell.length_c   1.000
_cell.angle_alpha   90.00
_cell.angle_beta   90.00
_cell.angle_gamma   90.00
#
_symmetry.space_group_name_H-M   'P 1'
#
loop_
_entity.id
_entity.type
_entity.pdbx_description
1 polymer ?
#
loop_
_entity_poly.entity_id
_entity_poly.type
_entity_poly.pdbx_seq_one_letter_code
_entity_poly.pdbx_strand_id
1 'polypeptide(L)'
;EKESDEYIQAIKRDVEWLGFTWHGDERYASGYFQQLHGFAIELIEKGLAYVCDLTPEQAREYRGTLTEAGTDSPYRERSIADNLDLFARMTAGEFADG
;
A
#
# COMPACT_ATOMS: atom_id res chain seq x y z
N GLU A 1 8.05 -3.07 -15.84
CA GLU A 1 8.65 -4.36 -15.42
C GLU A 1 9.60 -4.11 -14.24
N LYS A 2 9.14 -4.31 -13.01
CA LYS A 2 10.00 -4.29 -11.81
C LYS A 2 9.93 -5.60 -11.01
N GLU A 3 9.00 -6.47 -11.38
CA GLU A 3 8.76 -7.77 -10.77
C GLU A 3 8.72 -8.80 -11.91
N SER A 4 9.90 -9.20 -12.38
CA SER A 4 10.06 -10.26 -13.39
C SER A 4 10.58 -11.51 -12.71
N ASP A 5 10.11 -12.69 -13.15
CA ASP A 5 10.58 -13.98 -12.69
C ASP A 5 12.11 -14.12 -12.83
N GLU A 6 12.71 -13.45 -13.81
CA GLU A 6 14.16 -13.40 -13.99
C GLU A 6 14.88 -12.89 -12.74
N TYR A 7 14.38 -11.81 -12.13
CA TYR A 7 14.98 -11.25 -10.93
C TYR A 7 14.79 -12.16 -9.72
N ILE A 8 13.64 -12.83 -9.61
CA ILE A 8 13.37 -13.81 -8.55
C ILE A 8 14.41 -14.94 -8.63
N GLN A 9 14.64 -15.49 -9.83
CA GLN A 9 15.62 -16.57 -10.01
C GLN A 9 17.07 -16.11 -9.79
N ALA A 10 17.42 -14.88 -10.20
CA ALA A 10 18.76 -14.33 -9.98
C ALA A 10 19.05 -14.18 -8.48
N ILE A 11 18.13 -13.57 -7.72
CA ILE A 11 18.27 -13.36 -6.28
C ILE A 11 18.43 -14.70 -5.54
N LYS A 12 17.62 -15.71 -5.89
CA LYS A 12 17.72 -17.05 -5.29
C LYS A 12 19.09 -17.68 -5.50
N ARG A 13 19.59 -17.61 -6.73
CA ARG A 13 20.91 -18.14 -7.09
C ARG A 13 22.02 -17.44 -6.32
N ASP A 14 21.95 -16.13 -6.16
CA ASP A 14 22.96 -15.35 -5.43
C ASP A 14 22.95 -15.69 -3.94
N VAL A 15 21.78 -15.87 -3.33
CA VAL A 15 21.64 -16.28 -1.91
C VAL A 15 22.21 -17.69 -1.70
N GLU A 16 21.90 -18.64 -2.58
CA GLU A 16 22.46 -19.99 -2.55
C GLU A 16 23.97 -19.99 -2.79
N TRP A 17 24.45 -19.15 -3.72
CA TRP A 17 25.89 -18.98 -4.00
C TRP A 17 26.66 -18.45 -2.80
N LEU A 18 26.05 -17.57 -1.99
CA LEU A 18 26.60 -17.11 -0.72
C LEU A 18 26.60 -18.20 0.38
N GLY A 19 26.06 -19.39 0.10
CA GLY A 19 26.02 -20.53 1.02
C GLY A 19 24.88 -20.45 2.04
N PHE A 20 23.90 -19.58 1.83
CA PHE A 20 22.72 -19.47 2.69
C PHE A 20 21.54 -20.26 2.14
N THR A 21 20.71 -20.76 3.05
CA THR A 21 19.42 -21.38 2.74
C THR A 21 18.34 -20.71 3.58
N TRP A 22 17.21 -20.38 2.97
CA TRP A 22 16.07 -19.85 3.69
C TRP A 22 15.31 -20.98 4.39
N HIS A 23 14.59 -20.61 5.44
CA HIS A 23 13.82 -21.56 6.22
C HIS A 23 12.42 -21.77 5.63
N GLY A 24 12.10 -23.00 5.26
CA GLY A 24 10.81 -23.37 4.68
C GLY A 24 10.66 -22.86 3.24
N ASP A 25 9.42 -22.64 2.82
CA ASP A 25 9.13 -22.20 1.46
C ASP A 25 9.39 -20.69 1.26
N GLU A 26 9.66 -20.34 0.00
CA GLU A 26 9.75 -18.96 -0.47
C GLU A 26 8.49 -18.17 -0.11
N ARG A 27 8.68 -16.94 0.35
CA ARG A 27 7.58 -16.06 0.76
C ARG A 27 7.45 -14.91 -0.24
N TYR A 28 6.22 -14.71 -0.70
CA TYR A 28 5.87 -13.60 -1.58
C TYR A 28 4.93 -12.65 -0.85
N ALA A 29 5.19 -11.35 -0.93
CA ALA A 29 4.31 -10.33 -0.36
C ALA A 29 2.88 -10.45 -0.94
N SER A 30 2.77 -10.81 -2.22
CA SER A 30 1.50 -11.07 -2.92
C SER A 30 0.66 -12.17 -2.29
N GLY A 31 1.30 -13.18 -1.66
CA GLY A 31 0.60 -14.22 -0.91
C GLY A 31 -0.18 -13.71 0.29
N TYR A 32 0.10 -12.48 0.75
CA TYR A 32 -0.57 -11.85 1.89
C TYR A 32 -1.53 -10.73 1.48
N PHE A 33 -1.79 -10.50 0.18
CA PHE A 33 -2.64 -9.38 -0.25
C PHE A 33 -4.05 -9.43 0.36
N GLN A 34 -4.66 -10.60 0.48
CA GLN A 34 -5.95 -10.74 1.15
C GLN A 34 -5.87 -10.31 2.63
N GLN A 35 -4.81 -10.69 3.33
CA GLN A 35 -4.60 -10.34 4.73
C GLN A 35 -4.33 -8.84 4.90
N LEU A 36 -3.50 -8.26 4.02
CA LEU A 36 -3.21 -6.82 4.01
C LEU A 36 -4.47 -6.01 3.71
N HIS A 37 -5.31 -6.45 2.78
CA HIS A 37 -6.62 -5.84 2.51
C HIS A 37 -7.55 -5.93 3.73
N GLY A 38 -7.58 -7.07 4.43
CA GLY A 38 -8.32 -7.22 5.68
C GLY A 38 -7.86 -6.23 6.77
N PHE A 39 -6.54 -6.06 6.94
CA PHE A 39 -6.01 -5.07 7.87
C PHE A 39 -6.34 -3.63 7.46
N ALA A 40 -6.35 -3.32 6.16
CA ALA A 40 -6.76 -1.99 5.68
C ALA A 40 -8.21 -1.68 6.08
N ILE A 41 -9.13 -2.64 5.90
CA ILE A 41 -10.53 -2.50 6.35
C ILE A 41 -10.58 -2.29 7.87
N GLU A 42 -9.88 -3.12 8.66
CA GLU A 42 -9.85 -2.99 10.12
C GLU A 42 -9.36 -1.61 10.58
N LEU A 43 -8.36 -1.04 9.89
CA LEU A 43 -7.88 0.31 10.19
C LEU A 43 -8.92 1.37 9.85
N ILE A 44 -9.65 1.22 8.74
CA ILE A 44 -10.74 2.14 8.37
C ILE A 44 -11.86 2.06 9.42
N GLU A 45 -12.27 0.86 9.83
CA GLU A 45 -13.30 0.65 10.86
C GLU A 45 -12.92 1.26 12.23
N LYS A 46 -11.62 1.31 12.55
CA LYS A 46 -11.10 1.98 13.75
C LYS A 46 -10.92 3.50 13.60
N GLY A 47 -11.20 4.06 12.43
CA GLY A 47 -10.96 5.49 12.14
C GLY A 47 -9.47 5.85 12.06
N LEU A 48 -8.60 4.86 11.80
CA LEU A 48 -7.14 5.03 11.73
C LEU A 48 -6.63 5.12 10.28
N ALA A 49 -7.50 4.95 9.29
CA ALA A 49 -7.22 5.08 7.87
C ALA A 49 -8.39 5.76 7.14
N TYR A 50 -8.07 6.49 6.06
CA TYR A 50 -9.05 7.19 5.23
C TYR A 50 -8.62 7.16 3.76
N VAL A 51 -9.59 7.29 2.84
CA VAL A 51 -9.35 7.44 1.41
C VAL A 51 -9.13 8.93 1.08
N CYS A 52 -8.06 9.24 0.37
CA CYS A 52 -7.66 10.61 0.04
C CYS A 52 -7.71 10.84 -1.47
N ASP A 53 -8.43 11.86 -1.91
CA ASP A 53 -8.59 12.18 -3.35
C ASP A 53 -7.70 13.35 -3.80
N LEU A 54 -6.68 13.70 -3.01
CA LEU A 54 -5.70 14.70 -3.43
C LEU A 54 -4.86 14.14 -4.58
N THR A 55 -4.55 14.97 -5.58
CA THR A 55 -3.60 14.59 -6.62
C THR A 55 -2.20 14.36 -6.03
N PRO A 56 -1.29 13.65 -6.72
CA PRO A 56 0.08 13.47 -6.24
C PRO A 56 0.80 14.78 -5.90
N GLU A 57 0.56 15.85 -6.68
CA GLU A 57 1.11 17.18 -6.43
C GLU A 57 0.53 17.80 -5.15
N GLN A 58 -0.79 17.73 -4.98
CA GLN A 58 -1.47 18.24 -3.79
C GLN A 58 -1.05 17.45 -2.54
N ALA A 59 -0.96 16.12 -2.62
CA ALA A 59 -0.51 15.28 -1.52
C ALA A 59 0.93 15.62 -1.09
N ARG A 60 1.79 16.06 -2.02
CA ARG A 60 3.13 16.55 -1.72
C ARG A 60 3.10 17.91 -1.03
N GLU A 61 2.24 18.82 -1.48
CA GLU A 61 2.06 20.14 -0.85
C GLU A 61 1.54 20.01 0.59
N TYR A 62 0.49 19.21 0.79
CA TYR A 62 -0.12 18.98 2.11
C TYR A 62 0.81 18.24 3.07
N ARG A 63 1.80 17.49 2.58
CA ARG A 63 2.79 16.83 3.44
C ARG A 63 3.69 17.83 4.19
N GLY A 64 3.86 19.03 3.66
CA GLY A 64 4.83 20.00 4.16
C GLY A 64 6.27 19.62 3.80
N THR A 65 7.22 20.16 4.56
CA THR A 65 8.66 20.01 4.30
C THR A 65 9.40 19.60 5.58
N LEU A 66 10.73 19.45 5.52
CA LEU A 66 11.55 19.20 6.71
C LEU A 66 11.48 20.36 7.73
N THR A 67 11.07 21.55 7.29
CA THR A 67 11.04 22.77 8.10
C THR A 67 9.62 23.30 8.36
N GLU A 68 8.62 22.82 7.62
CA GLU A 68 7.23 23.28 7.72
C GLU A 68 6.30 22.09 7.92
N ALA A 69 5.42 22.19 8.92
CA ALA A 69 4.47 21.14 9.23
C ALA A 69 3.48 20.92 8.06
N GLY A 70 3.09 19.66 7.86
CA GLY A 70 2.02 19.31 6.94
C GLY A 70 0.66 19.81 7.42
N THR A 71 -0.29 19.84 6.49
CA THR A 71 -1.69 20.15 6.75
C THR A 71 -2.54 18.92 6.47
N ASP A 72 -3.57 18.71 7.27
CA ASP A 72 -4.50 17.61 7.08
C ASP A 72 -5.22 17.70 5.72
N SER A 73 -5.39 16.54 5.08
CA SER A 73 -6.18 16.45 3.86
C SER A 73 -7.64 16.87 4.13
N PRO A 74 -8.30 17.58 3.21
CA PRO A 74 -9.74 17.89 3.34
C PRO A 74 -10.61 16.63 3.49
N TYR A 75 -10.09 15.47 3.08
CA TYR A 75 -10.76 14.17 3.11
C TYR A 75 -10.45 13.35 4.37
N ARG A 76 -9.63 13.87 5.29
CA ARG A 76 -9.15 13.14 6.47
C ARG A 76 -10.28 12.76 7.45
N GLU A 77 -11.27 13.63 7.58
CA GLU A 77 -12.40 13.46 8.51
C GLU A 77 -13.64 12.81 7.84
N ARG A 78 -13.43 12.07 6.74
CA ARG A 78 -14.48 11.26 6.10
C ARG A 78 -15.07 10.25 7.09
N SER A 79 -16.35 9.96 6.95
CA SER A 79 -16.98 8.94 7.78
C SER A 79 -16.39 7.56 7.48
N ILE A 80 -16.43 6.66 8.46
CA ILE A 80 -16.00 5.27 8.30
C ILE A 80 -16.75 4.61 7.13
N ALA A 81 -18.06 4.86 7.01
CA ALA A 81 -18.90 4.31 5.95
C ALA A 81 -18.45 4.76 4.55
N ASP A 82 -18.16 6.05 4.39
CA ASP A 82 -17.70 6.60 3.11
C ASP A 82 -16.33 6.04 2.72
N ASN A 83 -15.41 5.92 3.68
CA ASN A 83 -14.09 5.34 3.44
C ASN A 83 -14.17 3.87 3.02
N LEU A 84 -15.06 3.08 3.64
CA LEU A 84 -15.27 1.67 3.28
C LEU A 84 -15.85 1.52 1.88
N ASP A 85 -16.84 2.34 1.51
CA ASP A 85 -17.42 2.34 0.15
C ASP A 85 -16.36 2.68 -0.90
N LEU A 86 -15.63 3.78 -0.70
CA LEU A 86 -14.60 4.22 -1.63
C LEU A 86 -13.48 3.19 -1.78
N PHE A 87 -13.01 2.60 -0.68
CA PHE A 87 -11.96 1.59 -0.71
C PHE A 87 -12.42 0.29 -1.42
N ALA A 88 -13.69 -0.10 -1.25
CA ALA A 88 -14.26 -1.22 -1.97
C ALA A 88 -14.32 -0.95 -3.48
N ARG A 89 -14.69 0.26 -3.90
CA ARG A 89 -14.75 0.68 -5.31
C ARG A 89 -13.36 0.82 -5.94
N MET A 90 -12.36 1.25 -5.17
CA MET A 90 -10.94 1.22 -5.58
C MET A 90 -10.48 -0.21 -5.86
N THR A 91 -10.82 -1.14 -4.97
CA THR A 91 -10.50 -2.56 -5.13
C THR A 91 -11.21 -3.19 -6.34
N ALA A 92 -12.42 -2.71 -6.66
CA ALA A 92 -13.17 -3.13 -7.84
C ALA A 92 -12.66 -2.52 -9.16
N GLY A 93 -11.72 -1.57 -9.12
CA GLY A 93 -11.15 -0.92 -10.31
C GLY A 93 -12.04 0.16 -10.92
N GLU A 94 -12.92 0.79 -10.14
CA GLU A 94 -13.82 1.84 -10.63
C GLU A 94 -13.14 3.20 -10.88
N PHE A 95 -11.95 3.40 -10.35
CA PHE A 95 -11.18 4.64 -10.48
C PHE A 95 -9.98 4.44 -11.40
N ALA A 96 -9.58 5.51 -12.09
CA ALA A 96 -8.33 5.53 -12.85
C ALA A 96 -7.12 5.52 -11.91
N ASP A 97 -5.96 5.16 -12.46
CA ASP A 97 -4.68 5.25 -11.75
C ASP A 97 -4.44 6.70 -11.29
N GLY A 98 -4.14 6.86 -10.00
CA GLY A 98 -3.93 8.13 -9.32
C GLY A 98 -2.51 8.68 -9.41
#